data_AF-A0A2M7QXK5-F1
#
_entry.id   AF-A0A2M7QXK5-F1
#
_cell.length_a   1.000
_cell.length_b   1.000
_cell.length_c   1.000
_cell.angle_alpha   90.00
_cell.angle_beta   90.00
_cell.angle_gamma   90.00
#
_symmetry.space_group_name_H-M   'P 1'
#
loop_
_entity.id
_entity.type
_entity.pdbx_description
1 polymer ?
#
loop_
_entity_poly.entity_id
_entity_poly.type
_entity_poly.pdbx_seq_one_letter_code
_entity_poly.pdbx_strand_id
1 'polypeptide(L)'
;MIITKNEPFTTEEVAKLSEEFEVYIKTVIDIDKKICSAGMNRHFDFNSFINIRPRDNNTKNEIQSENIKEVYKELSEYFFRELA
;
A
#
# COMPACT_ATOMS: atom_id res chain seq x y z
N MET A 1 12.04 -6.41 -5.06
CA MET A 1 11.22 -7.43 -4.37
C MET A 1 9.78 -6.93 -4.25
N ILE A 2 8.82 -7.85 -4.25
CA ILE A 2 7.41 -7.57 -3.92
C ILE A 2 6.95 -8.69 -2.97
N ILE A 3 6.39 -8.32 -1.83
CA ILE A 3 5.81 -9.23 -0.83
C ILE A 3 4.31 -8.96 -0.76
N THR A 4 3.49 -9.99 -0.94
CA THR A 4 2.02 -9.90 -0.89
C THR A 4 1.48 -10.81 0.20
N LYS A 5 0.71 -10.25 1.14
CA LYS A 5 0.22 -10.97 2.32
C LYS A 5 -1.22 -10.58 2.67
N ASN A 6 -1.92 -11.50 3.33
CA ASN A 6 -3.21 -11.27 3.99
C ASN A 6 -3.07 -11.26 5.53
N GLU A 7 -1.83 -11.25 6.02
CA GLU A 7 -1.44 -11.23 7.43
C GLU A 7 -0.38 -10.13 7.66
N PRO A 8 -0.09 -9.74 8.90
CA PRO A 8 0.88 -8.68 9.19
C PRO A 8 2.28 -8.95 8.64
N PHE A 9 2.98 -7.87 8.31
CA PHE A 9 4.40 -7.93 7.96
C PHE A 9 5.23 -8.04 9.24
N THR A 10 6.26 -8.88 9.19
CA THR A 10 7.25 -8.96 10.26
C THR A 10 8.26 -7.82 10.13
N THR A 11 8.93 -7.47 11.23
CA THR A 11 10.00 -6.47 11.22
C THR A 11 11.13 -6.84 10.25
N GLU A 12 11.44 -8.13 10.11
CA GLU A 12 12.46 -8.65 9.18
C GLU A 12 12.05 -8.49 7.71
N GLU A 13 10.79 -8.73 7.38
CA GLU A 13 10.26 -8.52 6.02
C GLU A 13 10.32 -7.04 5.64
N VAL A 14 9.95 -6.16 6.57
CA VAL A 14 9.99 -4.71 6.37
C VAL A 14 11.43 -4.21 6.25
N ALA A 15 12.36 -4.74 7.07
CA ALA A 15 13.79 -4.44 6.94
C ALA A 15 14.32 -4.80 5.55
N LYS A 16 14.02 -6.00 5.05
CA LYS A 16 14.42 -6.42 3.69
C LYS A 16 13.81 -5.55 2.59
N LEU A 17 12.56 -5.12 2.76
CA LEU A 17 11.91 -4.18 1.84
C LEU A 17 12.58 -2.79 1.87
N SER A 18 13.02 -2.34 3.04
CA SER A 18 13.72 -1.05 3.19
C SER A 18 15.15 -1.06 2.63
N GLU A 19 15.86 -2.19 2.73
CA GLU A 19 17.22 -2.34 2.17
C GLU A 19 17.25 -2.16 0.65
N GLU A 20 16.17 -2.54 -0.03
CA GLU A 20 16.04 -2.38 -1.49
C GLU A 20 15.68 -0.94 -1.91
N PHE A 21 15.13 -0.11 -1.02
CA PHE A 21 14.62 1.23 -1.34
C PHE A 21 14.99 2.25 -0.26
N GLU A 22 16.01 3.08 -0.54
CA GLU A 22 16.61 4.02 0.43
C GLU A 22 15.68 5.11 0.97
N VAL A 23 14.50 5.35 0.38
CA VAL A 23 13.67 6.53 0.68
C VAL A 23 12.33 6.18 1.34
N TYR A 24 11.60 5.17 0.84
CA TYR A 24 10.32 4.74 1.39
C TYR A 24 9.90 3.37 0.83
N ILE A 25 9.05 2.65 1.57
CA ILE A 25 8.38 1.43 1.09
C ILE A 25 7.03 1.82 0.50
N LYS A 26 6.78 1.46 -0.76
CA LYS A 26 5.47 1.61 -1.39
C LYS A 26 4.60 0.40 -1.11
N THR A 27 3.33 0.63 -0.79
CA THR A 27 2.34 -0.41 -0.49
C THR A 27 1.06 -0.21 -1.31
N VAL A 28 0.36 -1.31 -1.57
CA VAL A 28 -0.97 -1.33 -2.20
C VAL A 28 -1.84 -2.25 -1.37
N ILE A 29 -2.98 -1.73 -0.89
CA ILE A 29 -3.95 -2.50 -0.11
C ILE A 29 -5.21 -2.70 -0.96
N ASP A 30 -5.57 -3.96 -1.19
CA ASP A 30 -6.88 -4.35 -1.70
C ASP A 30 -7.83 -4.49 -0.50
N ILE A 31 -8.75 -3.52 -0.36
CA ILE A 31 -9.67 -3.44 0.78
C ILE A 31 -10.66 -4.60 0.78
N ASP A 32 -11.19 -4.97 -0.39
CA ASP A 32 -12.21 -6.00 -0.53
C ASP A 32 -11.61 -7.38 -0.22
N LYS A 33 -10.39 -7.63 -0.71
CA LYS A 33 -9.69 -8.91 -0.47
C LYS A 33 -8.90 -8.95 0.82
N LYS A 34 -8.70 -7.80 1.48
CA LYS A 34 -7.85 -7.65 2.67
C LYS A 34 -6.44 -8.21 2.43
N ILE A 35 -5.82 -7.76 1.34
CA ILE A 35 -4.46 -8.15 0.95
C ILE A 35 -3.60 -6.88 0.83
N CYS A 36 -2.39 -6.92 1.36
CA CYS A 36 -1.40 -5.86 1.19
C CYS A 36 -0.20 -6.38 0.38
N SER A 37 0.20 -5.63 -0.63
CA SER A 37 1.40 -5.85 -1.40
C SER A 37 2.38 -4.71 -1.12
N ALA A 38 3.58 -5.05 -0.64
CA ALA A 38 4.65 -4.10 -0.32
C ALA A 38 5.88 -4.36 -1.21
N GLY A 39 6.53 -3.29 -1.67
CA GLY A 39 7.74 -3.36 -2.50
C GLY A 39 7.56 -2.77 -3.89
N MET A 40 8.69 -2.56 -4.59
CA MET A 40 8.70 -1.75 -5.81
C MET A 40 9.70 -2.25 -6.86
N ASN A 41 9.50 -3.44 -7.42
CA ASN A 41 10.44 -3.97 -8.42
C ASN A 41 10.37 -3.29 -9.81
N ARG A 42 9.27 -2.60 -10.13
CA ARG A 42 9.10 -1.89 -11.41
C ARG A 42 8.67 -0.45 -11.14
N HIS A 43 9.62 0.39 -10.75
CA HIS A 43 9.42 1.84 -10.70
C HIS A 43 9.48 2.39 -12.13
N PHE A 44 8.32 2.76 -12.68
CA PHE A 44 8.27 3.66 -13.83
C PHE A 44 7.99 5.05 -13.27
N ASP A 45 8.91 6.00 -13.48
CA ASP A 45 8.76 7.41 -13.12
C ASP A 45 7.66 8.07 -13.97
N PHE A 46 6.42 7.72 -13.65
CA PHE A 46 5.25 8.45 -14.09
C PHE A 46 4.53 8.87 -12.81
N ASN A 47 4.81 10.09 -12.35
CA ASN A 47 3.93 10.81 -11.42
C ASN A 47 2.48 10.93 -11.95
N SER A 48 2.25 10.53 -13.20
CA SER A 48 0.96 10.14 -13.75
C SER A 48 0.55 8.75 -13.25
N PHE A 49 0.19 8.62 -11.97
CA PHE A 49 -0.81 7.62 -11.62
C PHE A 49 -2.09 8.02 -12.37
N ILE A 50 -2.25 7.53 -13.59
CA ILE A 50 -3.58 7.42 -14.17
C ILE A 50 -4.25 6.37 -13.30
N ASN A 51 -5.02 6.80 -12.31
CA ASN A 51 -6.04 5.97 -11.69
C ASN A 51 -7.00 5.59 -12.83
N ILE A 52 -6.69 4.52 -13.58
CA ILE A 52 -7.56 4.00 -14.64
C ILE A 52 -8.71 3.23 -13.98
N ARG A 53 -9.46 3.92 -13.12
CA ARG A 53 -10.82 3.56 -12.72
C ARG A 53 -11.72 4.74 -13.10
N PRO A 54 -11.98 4.95 -14.41
CA PRO A 54 -12.72 6.12 -14.89
C PRO A 54 -14.11 6.26 -14.26
N ARG A 55 -14.63 5.17 -13.69
CA ARG A 55 -15.94 5.09 -13.04
C ARG A 55 -15.94 5.55 -11.57
N ASP A 56 -14.80 5.62 -10.91
CA ASP A 56 -14.74 5.79 -9.46
C ASP A 56 -14.71 7.27 -9.03
N ASN A 57 -14.89 8.22 -9.95
CA ASN A 57 -14.88 9.67 -9.69
C ASN A 57 -13.69 10.17 -8.81
N ASN A 58 -12.56 9.46 -8.86
CA ASN A 58 -11.35 9.77 -8.09
C ASN A 58 -10.55 10.87 -8.79
N THR A 59 -10.99 12.11 -8.61
CA THR A 59 -10.43 13.32 -9.27
C THR A 59 -9.06 13.75 -8.74
N LYS A 60 -8.58 13.11 -7.68
CA LYS A 60 -7.38 13.51 -6.94
C LYS A 60 -6.61 12.29 -6.45
N ASN A 61 -5.36 12.51 -6.03
CA ASN A 61 -4.48 11.50 -5.42
C ASN A 61 -4.76 11.30 -3.92
N GLU A 62 -5.99 11.53 -3.47
CA GLU A 62 -6.43 11.36 -2.09
C GLU A 62 -7.66 10.45 -2.06
N ILE A 63 -7.78 9.60 -1.03
CA ILE A 63 -9.01 8.86 -0.77
C ILE A 63 -10.06 9.89 -0.37
N GLN A 64 -11.14 10.04 -1.12
CA GLN A 64 -12.18 11.05 -0.82
C GLN A 64 -13.30 10.51 0.07
N SER A 65 -13.58 9.20 0.04
CA SER A 65 -14.63 8.58 0.84
C SER A 65 -14.16 8.34 2.28
N GLU A 66 -14.86 8.90 3.26
CA GLU A 66 -14.54 8.74 4.69
C GLU A 66 -14.59 7.28 5.15
N ASN A 67 -15.58 6.51 4.71
CA ASN A 67 -15.66 5.07 5.03
C ASN A 67 -14.44 4.31 4.49
N ILE A 68 -14.00 4.61 3.27
CA ILE A 68 -12.80 3.98 2.69
C ILE A 68 -11.54 4.40 3.45
N LYS A 69 -11.45 5.66 3.90
CA LYS A 69 -10.32 6.12 4.74
C LYS A 69 -10.25 5.34 6.05
N GLU A 70 -11.38 5.14 6.72
CA GLU A 70 -11.45 4.42 7.99
C GLU A 70 -11.01 2.96 7.82
N VAL A 71 -11.57 2.25 6.84
CA VAL A 71 -11.17 0.86 6.55
C VAL A 71 -9.70 0.77 6.13
N TYR A 72 -9.23 1.71 5.30
CA TYR A 72 -7.82 1.76 4.91
C TYR A 72 -6.89 1.97 6.10
N LYS A 73 -7.27 2.84 7.04
CA LYS A 73 -6.52 3.09 8.28
C LYS A 73 -6.45 1.82 9.13
N GLU A 74 -7.58 1.17 9.40
CA GLU A 74 -7.62 -0.08 10.18
C GLU A 74 -6.76 -1.19 9.55
N LEU A 75 -6.84 -1.35 8.22
CA LEU A 75 -6.02 -2.33 7.52
C LEU A 75 -4.54 -1.97 7.58
N SER A 76 -4.19 -0.68 7.46
CA SER A 76 -2.80 -0.22 7.57
C SER A 76 -2.25 -0.54 8.97
N GLU A 77 -3.00 -0.21 10.03
CA GLU A 77 -2.62 -0.55 11.40
C GLU A 77 -2.48 -2.06 11.59
N TYR A 78 -3.40 -2.86 11.05
CA TYR A 78 -3.32 -4.33 11.10
C TYR A 78 -2.05 -4.88 10.43
N PHE A 79 -1.76 -4.46 9.20
CA PHE A 79 -0.64 -5.00 8.43
C PHE A 79 0.72 -4.60 9.01
N PHE A 80 0.82 -3.45 9.67
CA PHE A 80 2.06 -2.91 10.20
C PHE A 80 2.14 -2.92 11.73
N ARG A 81 1.25 -3.63 12.42
CA ARG A 81 1.19 -3.68 13.89
C ARG A 81 2.46 -4.19 14.57
N GLU A 82 3.27 -4.98 13.89
CA GLU A 82 4.54 -5.52 14.43
C GLU A 82 5.71 -4.52 14.32
N LEU A 83 5.46 -3.33 13.78
CA LEU A 83 6.42 -2.23 13.73
C LEU A 83 6.22 -1.19 14.86
N ALA A 84 5.16 -1.35 15.65
CA ALA A 84 4.78 -0.42 16.72
C ALA A 84 5.49 -0.71 18.04
#